data_AF-A0A4P9W2Y0-F1
#
_entry.id   AF-A0A4P9W2Y0-F1
#
_cell.length_a   1.000
_cell.length_b   1.000
_cell.length_c   1.000
_cell.angle_alpha   90.00
_cell.angle_beta   90.00
_cell.angle_gamma   90.00
#
_symmetry.space_group_name_H-M   'P 1'
#
loop_
_entity.id
_entity.type
_entity.pdbx_description
1 polymer ?
#
loop_
_entity_poly.entity_id
_entity_poly.type
_entity_poly.pdbx_seq_one_letter_code
_entity_poly.pdbx_strand_id
1 'polypeptide(L)'
;FRGKQEEIVRAVLAGQDCVVLMPTGGGKSLTYQLPAVVSEGVTLVVSPLLALIQNQVDALKKLGIKAVTLNSTIKKRRSALIFTISRYSPSQPTTKLLYVTPELMATSGFRCLMEKLYGRAQLARLVVDEVRRHIFPQGGPGNARANFR
;
A
#
# COMPACT_ATOMS: atom_id res chain seq x y z
N PHE A 1 -8.01 17.33 -6.17
CA PHE A 1 -6.74 17.12 -5.45
C PHE A 1 -6.45 18.31 -4.55
N ARG A 2 -5.71 18.14 -3.45
CA ARG A 2 -5.27 19.20 -2.51
C ARG A 2 -3.76 19.30 -2.50
N GLY A 3 -3.19 20.51 -2.56
CA GLY A 3 -1.73 20.73 -2.55
C GLY A 3 -1.00 19.90 -3.62
N LYS A 4 0.10 19.23 -3.23
CA LYS A 4 0.93 18.40 -4.13
C LYS A 4 0.37 16.99 -4.43
N GLN A 5 -0.86 16.68 -4.04
CA GLN A 5 -1.41 15.32 -4.25
C GLN A 5 -1.40 14.90 -5.71
N GLU A 6 -1.76 15.79 -6.64
CA GLU A 6 -1.82 15.46 -8.06
C GLU A 6 -0.42 15.19 -8.64
N GLU A 7 0.55 16.05 -8.31
CA GLU A 7 1.96 15.89 -8.68
C GLU A 7 2.49 14.52 -8.22
N ILE A 8 2.23 14.16 -6.96
CA ILE A 8 2.63 12.88 -6.39
C ILE A 8 1.94 11.72 -7.12
N VAL A 9 0.62 11.79 -7.33
CA VAL A 9 -0.12 10.74 -8.03
C VAL A 9 0.43 10.53 -9.44
N ARG A 10 0.71 11.60 -10.17
CA ARG A 10 1.28 11.53 -11.52
C ARG A 10 2.66 10.89 -11.52
N ALA A 11 3.54 11.28 -10.60
CA ALA A 11 4.85 10.67 -10.46
C ALA A 11 4.79 9.17 -10.11
N VAL A 12 3.89 8.81 -9.17
CA VAL A 12 3.64 7.41 -8.82
C VAL A 12 3.17 6.63 -10.05
N LEU A 13 2.18 7.15 -10.80
CA LEU A 13 1.69 6.51 -12.02
C LEU A 13 2.74 6.41 -13.12
N ALA A 14 3.68 7.36 -13.20
CA ALA A 14 4.83 7.30 -14.10
C ALA A 14 5.91 6.29 -13.68
N GLY A 15 5.71 5.59 -12.56
CA GLY A 15 6.65 4.58 -12.06
C GLY A 15 7.83 5.15 -11.27
N GLN A 16 7.79 6.43 -10.88
CA GLN A 16 8.87 7.06 -10.13
C GLN A 16 8.84 6.67 -8.65
N ASP A 17 10.02 6.56 -8.05
CA ASP A 17 10.14 6.31 -6.61
C ASP A 17 9.88 7.59 -5.85
N CYS A 18 8.89 7.57 -4.95
CA CYS A 18 8.39 8.76 -4.28
C CYS A 18 8.59 8.68 -2.76
N VAL A 19 9.25 9.69 -2.18
CA VAL A 19 9.20 9.93 -0.72
C VAL A 19 8.24 11.08 -0.46
N VAL A 20 7.12 10.80 0.19
CA VAL A 20 6.04 11.77 0.42
C VAL A 20 6.02 12.20 1.88
N LEU A 21 6.40 13.45 2.14
CA LEU A 21 6.21 14.09 3.43
C LEU A 21 4.97 14.99 3.34
N MET A 22 3.93 14.72 4.11
CA MET A 22 2.77 15.63 4.25
C MET A 22 2.32 15.62 5.73
N PRO A 23 1.58 16.63 6.22
CA PRO A 23 1.02 16.60 7.57
C PRO A 23 -0.06 15.52 7.72
N THR A 24 -0.32 15.07 8.95
CA THR A 24 -1.49 14.22 9.27
C THR A 24 -2.77 14.93 8.85
N GLY A 25 -3.73 14.21 8.28
CA GLY A 25 -4.94 14.81 7.69
C GLY A 25 -4.75 15.47 6.32
N GLY A 26 -3.51 15.60 5.82
CA GLY A 26 -3.21 16.13 4.48
C GLY A 26 -3.65 15.22 3.32
N GLY A 27 -4.26 14.08 3.60
CA GLY A 27 -4.76 13.15 2.58
C GLY A 27 -3.67 12.35 1.86
N LYS A 28 -2.61 11.95 2.57
CA LYS A 28 -1.52 11.12 2.03
C LYS A 28 -2.03 9.81 1.42
N SER A 29 -3.02 9.17 2.04
CA SER A 29 -3.52 7.88 1.58
C SER A 29 -4.00 7.89 0.13
N LEU A 30 -4.59 9.01 -0.31
CA LEU A 30 -5.05 9.17 -1.68
C LEU A 30 -3.92 9.05 -2.70
N THR A 31 -2.70 9.50 -2.35
CA THR A 31 -1.57 9.55 -3.29
C THR A 31 -1.04 8.17 -3.67
N TYR A 32 -1.36 7.12 -2.91
CA TYR A 32 -1.07 5.74 -3.27
C TYR A 32 -2.34 4.91 -3.54
N GLN A 33 -3.48 5.24 -2.93
CA GLN A 33 -4.73 4.52 -3.14
C GLN A 33 -5.28 4.72 -4.55
N LEU A 34 -5.27 5.95 -5.06
CA LEU A 34 -5.76 6.21 -6.40
C LEU A 34 -4.90 5.47 -7.46
N PRO A 35 -3.55 5.57 -7.45
CA PRO A 35 -2.71 4.75 -8.31
C PRO A 35 -2.96 3.25 -8.20
N ALA A 36 -3.19 2.73 -6.98
CA ALA A 36 -3.46 1.31 -6.78
C ALA A 36 -4.76 0.83 -7.44
N VAL A 37 -5.78 1.68 -7.52
CA VAL A 37 -7.07 1.33 -8.13
C VAL A 37 -6.96 1.28 -9.65
N VAL A 38 -6.26 2.25 -10.24
CA VAL A 38 -6.17 2.39 -11.71
C VAL A 38 -5.07 1.52 -12.33
N SER A 39 -4.07 1.11 -11.54
CA SER A 39 -2.99 0.25 -12.03
C SER A 39 -3.42 -1.22 -12.07
N GLU A 40 -2.82 -1.98 -12.98
CA GLU A 40 -2.85 -3.44 -12.93
C GLU A 40 -1.96 -3.97 -11.81
N GLY A 41 -2.28 -5.16 -11.30
CA GLY A 41 -1.62 -5.77 -10.15
C GLY A 41 -2.21 -5.36 -8.80
N VAL A 42 -1.44 -5.68 -7.76
CA VAL A 42 -1.72 -5.49 -6.34
C VAL A 42 -0.72 -4.47 -5.80
N THR A 43 -1.22 -3.44 -5.11
CA THR A 43 -0.38 -2.53 -4.33
C THR A 43 -0.27 -3.05 -2.89
N LEU A 44 0.96 -3.30 -2.46
CA LEU A 44 1.28 -3.69 -1.10
C LEU A 44 1.52 -2.44 -0.24
N VAL A 45 0.79 -2.30 0.86
CA VAL A 45 0.95 -1.20 1.81
C VAL A 45 1.39 -1.75 3.16
N VAL A 46 2.59 -1.36 3.60
CA VAL A 46 3.11 -1.70 4.92
C VAL A 46 2.78 -0.56 5.87
N SER A 47 2.03 -0.84 6.95
CA SER A 47 1.65 0.18 7.93
C SER A 47 1.78 -0.36 9.36
N PRO A 48 2.30 0.43 10.32
CA PRO A 48 2.59 -0.06 11.67
C PRO A 48 1.35 -0.20 12.57
N LEU A 49 0.25 0.49 12.28
CA LEU A 49 -0.91 0.58 13.17
C LEU A 49 -2.12 -0.18 12.62
N LEU A 50 -2.49 -1.27 13.28
CA LEU A 50 -3.63 -2.10 12.85
C LEU A 50 -4.95 -1.33 12.82
N ALA A 51 -5.18 -0.42 13.79
CA ALA A 51 -6.38 0.41 13.82
C ALA A 51 -6.47 1.35 12.59
N LEU A 52 -5.33 1.91 12.15
CA LEU A 52 -5.27 2.75 10.95
C LEU A 52 -5.54 1.91 9.70
N ILE A 53 -4.91 0.74 9.59
CA ILE A 53 -5.16 -0.21 8.50
C ILE A 53 -6.65 -0.54 8.38
N GLN A 54 -7.29 -0.88 9.50
CA GLN A 54 -8.71 -1.27 9.52
C GLN A 54 -9.60 -0.14 9.02
N ASN A 55 -9.40 1.08 9.51
CA ASN A 55 -10.13 2.27 9.06
C ASN A 55 -9.98 2.51 7.55
N GLN A 56 -8.77 2.37 7.02
CA GLN A 56 -8.49 2.55 5.59
C GLN A 56 -9.17 1.47 4.74
N VAL A 57 -9.07 0.20 5.16
CA VAL A 57 -9.70 -0.90 4.43
C VAL A 57 -11.22 -0.82 4.46
N ASP A 58 -11.82 -0.43 5.58
CA ASP A 58 -13.27 -0.26 5.67
C ASP A 58 -13.75 0.91 4.80
N ALA A 59 -13.00 2.02 4.75
CA ALA A 59 -13.29 3.12 3.83
C ALA A 59 -13.21 2.68 2.36
N LEU A 60 -12.17 1.93 1.98
CA LEU A 60 -12.02 1.41 0.62
C LEU A 60 -13.13 0.43 0.23
N LYS A 61 -13.51 -0.47 1.15
CA LYS A 61 -14.61 -1.42 0.93
C LYS A 61 -15.96 -0.74 0.75
N LYS A 62 -16.23 0.34 1.50
CA LYS A 62 -17.44 1.16 1.31
C LYS A 62 -17.52 1.80 -0.08
N LEU A 63 -16.38 2.05 -0.71
CA LEU A 63 -16.27 2.54 -2.08
C LEU A 63 -16.26 1.41 -3.12
N GLY A 64 -16.50 0.16 -2.72
CA GLY A 64 -16.46 -1.02 -3.60
C GLY A 64 -15.05 -1.48 -3.99
N ILE A 65 -14.00 -0.88 -3.40
CA ILE A 65 -12.61 -1.22 -3.73
C ILE A 65 -12.20 -2.49 -2.97
N LYS A 66 -11.61 -3.44 -3.70
CA LYS A 66 -11.12 -4.72 -3.17
C LYS A 66 -9.84 -4.51 -2.36
N ALA A 67 -9.98 -4.12 -1.10
CA ALA A 67 -8.88 -3.96 -0.15
C ALA A 67 -8.89 -5.07 0.92
N VAL A 68 -7.72 -5.61 1.23
CA VAL A 68 -7.53 -6.73 2.14
C VAL A 68 -6.45 -6.40 3.16
N THR A 69 -6.60 -6.90 4.39
CA THR A 69 -5.58 -6.83 5.43
C THR A 69 -5.01 -8.22 5.70
N LEU A 70 -3.70 -8.32 5.86
CA LEU A 70 -3.06 -9.45 6.52
C LEU A 70 -2.46 -8.94 7.82
N ASN A 71 -2.80 -9.59 8.92
CA ASN A 71 -2.24 -9.35 10.25
C ASN A 71 -2.05 -10.71 10.98
N SER A 72 -1.40 -10.68 12.14
CA SER A 72 -1.11 -11.88 12.94
C SER A 72 -2.34 -12.52 13.59
N THR A 73 -3.46 -11.80 13.67
CA THR A 73 -4.70 -12.29 14.31
C THR A 73 -5.53 -13.20 13.40
N ILE A 74 -5.35 -13.14 12.06
CA ILE A 74 -6.14 -13.95 11.10
C ILE A 74 -5.54 -15.37 10.88
N LYS A 75 -5.19 -16.11 11.93
CA LYS A 75 -4.48 -17.42 11.78
C LYS A 75 -5.21 -18.44 10.89
N LYS A 76 -6.51 -18.69 11.11
CA LYS A 76 -7.28 -19.74 10.40
C LYS A 76 -7.62 -19.40 8.95
N ARG A 77 -7.79 -18.11 8.61
CA ARG A 77 -8.17 -17.68 7.25
C ARG A 77 -7.00 -17.17 6.42
N ARG A 78 -5.81 -17.03 7.01
CA ARG A 78 -4.61 -16.50 6.34
C ARG A 78 -4.24 -17.30 5.09
N SER A 79 -4.17 -18.63 5.18
CA SER A 79 -3.79 -19.46 4.03
C SER A 79 -4.79 -19.36 2.88
N ALA A 80 -6.09 -19.35 3.18
CA ALA A 80 -7.13 -19.14 2.17
C ALA A 80 -7.04 -17.75 1.53
N LEU A 81 -6.76 -16.72 2.32
CA LEU A 81 -6.60 -15.36 1.83
C LEU A 81 -5.36 -15.21 0.94
N ILE A 82 -4.22 -15.76 1.36
CA ILE A 82 -2.99 -15.83 0.56
C ILE A 82 -3.27 -16.52 -0.78
N PHE A 83 -4.00 -17.64 -0.76
CA PHE A 83 -4.37 -18.36 -1.97
C PHE A 83 -5.23 -17.49 -2.91
N THR A 84 -6.25 -16.81 -2.38
CA THR A 84 -7.10 -15.90 -3.15
C THR A 84 -6.34 -14.73 -3.76
N ILE A 85 -5.43 -14.12 -3.00
CA ILE A 85 -4.59 -13.00 -3.48
C ILE A 85 -3.63 -13.51 -4.56
N SER A 86 -3.03 -14.69 -4.38
CA SER A 86 -2.09 -15.26 -5.36
C SER A 86 -2.74 -15.64 -6.70
N ARG A 87 -4.07 -15.79 -6.73
CA ARG A 87 -4.88 -16.02 -7.93
C ARG A 87 -5.41 -14.71 -8.54
N TYR A 88 -4.77 -13.58 -8.26
CA TYR A 88 -5.09 -12.34 -8.93
C TYR A 88 -5.21 -12.54 -10.45
N SER A 89 -6.23 -11.93 -11.04
CA SER A 89 -6.40 -11.84 -12.49
C SER A 89 -6.69 -10.39 -12.85
N PRO A 90 -6.04 -9.80 -13.88
CA PRO A 90 -6.36 -8.44 -14.33
C PRO A 90 -7.83 -8.28 -14.74
N SER A 91 -8.42 -9.32 -15.36
CA SER A 91 -9.82 -9.32 -15.81
C SER A 91 -10.82 -9.34 -14.64
N GLN A 92 -10.42 -9.85 -13.48
CA GLN A 92 -11.27 -9.90 -12.28
C GLN A 92 -10.39 -9.77 -11.03
N PRO A 93 -9.99 -8.54 -10.66
CA PRO A 93 -9.06 -8.34 -9.57
C PRO A 93 -9.73 -8.69 -8.23
N THR A 94 -9.21 -9.72 -7.56
CA THR A 94 -9.68 -10.14 -6.23
C THR A 94 -9.19 -9.21 -5.13
N THR A 95 -8.09 -8.49 -5.36
CA THR A 95 -7.45 -7.55 -4.44
C THR A 95 -6.69 -6.50 -5.24
N LYS A 96 -6.90 -5.21 -4.92
CA LYS A 96 -6.11 -4.08 -5.46
C LYS A 96 -5.14 -3.52 -4.42
N LEU A 97 -5.56 -3.48 -3.15
CA LEU A 97 -4.73 -3.04 -2.04
C LEU A 97 -4.59 -4.15 -1.00
N LEU A 98 -3.35 -4.47 -0.66
CA LEU A 98 -3.01 -5.40 0.40
C LEU A 98 -2.28 -4.65 1.52
N TYR A 99 -2.94 -4.47 2.65
CA TYR A 99 -2.33 -3.89 3.84
C TYR A 99 -1.69 -4.96 4.71
N VAL A 100 -0.45 -4.74 5.15
CA VAL A 100 0.28 -5.65 6.03
C VAL A 100 0.96 -4.89 7.15
N THR A 101 1.11 -5.57 8.29
CA THR A 101 1.97 -5.06 9.38
C THR A 101 3.43 -5.49 9.15
N PRO A 102 4.42 -4.71 9.60
CA PRO A 102 5.84 -5.03 9.38
C PRO A 102 6.27 -6.41 9.88
N GLU A 103 5.70 -6.86 11.01
CA GLU A 103 6.04 -8.14 11.63
C GLU A 103 5.70 -9.34 10.73
N LEU A 104 4.68 -9.18 9.88
CA LEU A 104 4.31 -10.23 8.94
C LEU A 104 5.28 -10.39 7.79
N MET A 105 6.05 -9.34 7.45
CA MET A 105 6.98 -9.38 6.33
C MET A 105 8.10 -10.42 6.56
N ALA A 106 8.42 -10.70 7.82
CA ALA A 106 9.41 -11.71 8.20
C ALA A 106 8.89 -13.16 8.06
N THR A 107 7.59 -13.37 7.88
CA THR A 107 6.99 -14.72 7.87
C THR A 107 7.18 -15.43 6.53
N SER A 108 7.42 -16.74 6.57
CA SER A 108 7.57 -17.59 5.36
C SER A 108 6.35 -17.53 4.44
N GLY A 109 5.14 -17.54 5.01
CA GLY A 109 3.90 -17.45 4.23
C GLY A 109 3.76 -16.13 3.47
N PHE A 110 4.28 -15.02 4.02
CA PHE A 110 4.29 -13.74 3.31
C PHE A 110 5.34 -13.73 2.18
N ARG A 111 6.53 -14.28 2.42
CA ARG A 111 7.57 -14.42 1.39
C ARG A 111 7.07 -15.23 0.19
N CYS A 112 6.41 -16.37 0.43
CA CYS A 112 5.80 -17.19 -0.62
C CYS A 112 4.71 -16.42 -1.40
N LEU A 113 3.90 -15.60 -0.73
CA LEU A 113 2.92 -14.74 -1.42
C LEU A 113 3.63 -13.74 -2.33
N MET A 114 4.69 -13.09 -1.84
CA MET A 114 5.46 -12.11 -2.62
C MET A 114 6.14 -12.74 -3.82
N GLU A 115 6.77 -13.91 -3.67
CA GLU A 115 7.39 -14.66 -4.78
C GLU A 115 6.36 -14.98 -5.88
N LYS A 116 5.14 -15.38 -5.49
CA LYS A 116 4.07 -15.66 -6.46
C LYS A 116 3.57 -14.40 -7.17
N LEU A 117 3.36 -13.31 -6.44
CA LEU A 117 2.91 -12.06 -7.05
C LEU A 117 3.98 -11.45 -7.95
N TYR A 118 5.24 -11.45 -7.50
CA TYR A 118 6.37 -10.95 -8.28
C TYR A 118 6.63 -11.81 -9.51
N GLY A 119 6.69 -13.13 -9.36
CA GLY A 119 6.91 -14.08 -10.47
C GLY A 119 5.82 -14.07 -11.54
N ARG A 120 4.64 -13.51 -11.24
CA ARG A 120 3.53 -13.34 -12.20
C ARG A 120 3.39 -11.90 -12.71
N ALA A 121 4.31 -11.00 -12.37
CA ALA A 121 4.21 -9.57 -12.66
C ALA A 121 2.91 -8.92 -12.14
N GLN A 122 2.41 -9.39 -10.98
CA GLN A 122 1.16 -8.93 -10.36
C GLN A 122 1.41 -8.00 -9.16
N LEU A 123 2.65 -7.77 -8.76
CA LEU A 123 2.98 -6.77 -7.76
C LEU A 123 3.17 -5.41 -8.44
N ALA A 124 2.21 -4.51 -8.23
CA ALA A 124 2.22 -3.20 -8.88
C ALA A 124 3.16 -2.21 -8.18
N ARG A 125 3.16 -2.24 -6.84
CA ARG A 125 3.89 -1.26 -6.02
C ARG A 125 4.05 -1.72 -4.59
N LEU A 126 5.10 -1.21 -3.95
CA LEU A 126 5.30 -1.24 -2.51
C LEU A 126 5.15 0.18 -1.94
N VAL A 127 4.33 0.32 -0.90
CA VAL A 127 4.09 1.56 -0.16
C VAL A 127 4.46 1.31 1.29
N VAL A 128 5.25 2.20 1.88
CA VAL A 128 5.55 2.19 3.32
C VAL A 128 4.89 3.41 3.95
N ASP A 129 3.87 3.17 4.77
CA ASP A 129 3.11 4.21 5.46
C ASP A 129 3.71 4.49 6.85
N GLU A 130 3.55 5.72 7.33
CA GLU A 130 4.03 6.16 8.66
C GLU A 130 5.53 5.88 8.89
N VAL A 131 6.37 6.11 7.87
CA VAL A 131 7.83 6.06 8.02
C VAL A 131 8.26 7.12 9.03
N ARG A 132 8.79 6.68 10.18
CA ARG A 132 9.21 7.60 11.24
C ARG A 132 10.32 8.53 10.72
N ARG A 133 10.17 9.82 11.04
CA ARG A 133 11.04 10.94 10.63
C ARG A 133 12.55 10.72 10.85
N HIS A 134 12.93 9.84 11.78
CA HIS A 134 14.34 9.59 12.14
C HIS A 134 15.16 8.82 11.07
N ILE A 135 14.52 8.34 10.00
CA ILE A 135 15.19 7.61 8.91
C ILE A 135 15.71 8.56 7.82
N PHE A 136 15.30 9.83 7.82
CA PHE A 136 15.72 10.81 6.81
C PHE A 136 16.62 11.90 7.41
N PRO A 137 17.77 12.24 6.78
CA PRO A 137 18.61 13.34 7.24
C PRO A 137 17.81 14.65 7.24
N GLN A 138 17.90 15.36 8.37
CA GLN A 138 17.09 16.52 8.74
C GLN A 138 17.11 17.62 7.67
N GLY A 139 15.92 18.15 7.34
CA GLY A 139 15.76 19.28 6.43
C GLY A 139 14.47 20.05 6.65
N GLY A 140 14.35 20.74 7.79
CA GLY A 140 13.47 21.89 8.06
C GLY A 140 11.96 21.63 8.21
N PRO A 141 11.24 22.40 9.06
CA PRO A 141 9.79 22.32 9.17
C PRO A 141 9.12 23.11 8.04
N GLY A 142 8.06 22.57 7.43
CA GLY A 142 7.06 23.41 6.76
C GLY A 142 6.37 22.84 5.53
N ASN A 143 7.10 22.23 4.58
CA ASN A 143 6.51 21.95 3.27
C ASN A 143 6.43 20.45 2.96
N ALA A 144 5.33 20.08 2.31
CA ALA A 144 5.21 18.76 1.74
C ALA A 144 6.32 18.57 0.69
N ARG A 145 7.28 17.69 0.96
CA ARG A 145 8.36 17.37 0.02
C ARG A 145 8.03 16.02 -0.60
N ALA A 146 7.94 16.03 -1.92
CA ALA A 146 7.96 14.83 -2.73
C ALA A 146 9.34 14.80 -3.39
N ASN A 147 10.21 13.89 -2.97
CA ASN A 147 11.44 13.62 -3.70
C ASN A 147 11.16 12.44 -4.62
N PHE A 148 11.40 12.65 -5.91
CA PHE A 148 11.27 11.64 -6.96
C PHE A 148 12.68 11.17 -7.31
N ARG A 149 12.94 9.86 -7.22
CA ARG A 149 14.17 9.23 -7.68
C ARG A 149 13.92 8.37 -8.91
#